data_AF-A0A969GUU2-F1
#
_entry.id   AF-A0A969GUU2-F1
#
_cell.length_a   1.000
_cell.length_b   1.000
_cell.length_c   1.000
_cell.angle_alpha   90.00
_cell.angle_beta   90.00
_cell.angle_gamma   90.00
#
_symmetry.space_group_name_H-M   'P 1'
#
loop_
_entity.id
_entity.type
_entity.pdbx_description
1 polymer ?
#
loop_
_entity_poly.entity_id
_entity_poly.type
_entity_poly.pdbx_seq_one_letter_code
_entity_poly.pdbx_strand_id
1 'polypeptide(L)'
;MPDLPLSDLTSSVRAQSDRIRQPQSQAIRALRRPLAGVSSRSPVPQQRWQIAPEQPQQAEKLAQTTQLSPLLAQVLINRGIATAEAAQTFLNPETQLLPSPIEEFPDLTIALELLMWAIATQQRIAICGD
;
A
#
# COMPACT_ATOMS: atom_id res chain seq x y z
N MET A 1 -6.42 -5.41 58.20
CA MET A 1 -7.12 -6.70 58.37
C MET A 1 -8.26 -6.75 57.38
N PRO A 2 -8.46 -7.84 56.63
CA PRO A 2 -7.46 -8.66 55.94
C PRO A 2 -7.79 -8.85 54.44
N ASP A 3 -6.79 -9.34 53.71
CA ASP A 3 -6.91 -9.99 52.41
C ASP A 3 -7.85 -11.20 52.45
N LEU A 4 -8.62 -11.40 51.37
CA LEU A 4 -9.04 -12.73 50.92
C LEU A 4 -9.09 -12.78 49.38
N PRO A 5 -8.43 -13.77 48.75
CA PRO A 5 -8.49 -14.00 47.31
C PRO A 5 -9.63 -14.98 46.97
N LEU A 6 -10.29 -14.75 45.83
CA LEU A 6 -11.20 -15.72 45.20
C LEU A 6 -10.75 -15.94 43.77
N SER A 7 -9.87 -16.92 43.61
CA SER A 7 -9.64 -17.63 42.36
C SER A 7 -10.89 -18.42 41.96
N ASP A 8 -10.95 -18.73 40.67
CA ASP A 8 -11.79 -19.76 40.04
C ASP A 8 -13.27 -19.44 39.82
N LEU A 9 -13.55 -18.65 38.77
CA LEU A 9 -14.78 -18.85 38.01
C LEU A 9 -14.55 -18.64 36.51
N THR A 10 -14.89 -19.68 35.74
CA THR A 10 -15.21 -19.69 34.30
C THR A 10 -14.14 -20.06 33.27
N SER A 11 -13.46 -21.20 33.50
CA SER A 11 -13.06 -22.14 32.43
C SER A 11 -14.28 -22.80 31.76
N SER A 12 -15.27 -22.00 31.31
CA SER A 12 -16.52 -22.50 30.72
C SER A 12 -17.06 -21.55 29.64
N VAL A 13 -16.25 -21.32 28.60
CA VAL A 13 -16.71 -20.71 27.33
C VAL A 13 -16.27 -21.55 26.11
N ARG A 14 -15.66 -22.73 26.32
CA ARG A 14 -15.07 -23.52 25.23
C ARG A 14 -15.85 -24.75 24.78
N ALA A 15 -17.10 -24.92 25.21
CA ALA A 15 -17.85 -26.13 24.92
C ALA A 15 -19.36 -25.91 24.76
N GLN A 16 -19.79 -24.94 23.95
CA GLN A 16 -21.20 -24.85 23.55
C GLN A 16 -21.32 -24.07 22.25
N SER A 17 -21.47 -24.78 21.12
CA SER A 17 -22.19 -24.39 19.88
C SER A 17 -21.86 -25.26 18.67
N ASP A 18 -21.12 -26.36 18.85
CA ASP A 18 -21.20 -27.53 17.97
C ASP A 18 -22.56 -28.23 18.16
N ARG A 19 -23.62 -27.66 17.57
CA ARG A 19 -24.92 -28.30 17.34
C ARG A 19 -25.87 -27.33 16.61
N ILE A 20 -25.55 -27.00 15.36
CA ILE A 20 -26.58 -26.54 14.42
C ILE A 20 -26.85 -27.68 13.46
N ARG A 21 -28.01 -28.29 13.68
CA ARG A 21 -28.59 -29.41 12.94
C ARG A 21 -28.80 -29.04 11.48
N GLN A 22 -28.46 -29.97 10.59
CA GLN A 22 -28.97 -30.02 9.23
C GLN A 22 -30.51 -30.08 9.22
N PRO A 23 -31.20 -29.30 8.39
CA PRO A 23 -32.52 -29.67 7.90
C PRO A 23 -32.39 -30.36 6.55
N GLN A 24 -32.78 -31.64 6.50
CA GLN A 24 -33.13 -32.30 5.25
C GLN A 24 -34.40 -31.63 4.70
N SER A 25 -34.33 -31.07 3.50
CA SER A 25 -35.51 -30.65 2.73
C SER A 25 -35.30 -31.04 1.28
N GLN A 26 -35.51 -32.34 1.01
CA GLN A 26 -35.82 -32.84 -0.32
C GLN A 26 -37.29 -32.51 -0.61
N ALA A 27 -37.56 -31.41 -1.35
CA ALA A 27 -38.73 -31.26 -2.22
C ALA A 27 -38.90 -29.81 -2.72
N ILE A 28 -37.98 -29.29 -3.54
CA ILE A 28 -38.32 -28.25 -4.54
C ILE A 28 -37.53 -28.54 -5.82
N ARG A 29 -37.86 -29.64 -6.50
CA ARG A 29 -37.32 -29.99 -7.83
C ARG A 29 -38.44 -30.02 -8.86
N ALA A 30 -39.16 -28.90 -9.02
CA ALA A 30 -40.00 -28.68 -10.18
C ALA A 30 -40.16 -27.16 -10.39
N LEU A 31 -39.93 -26.72 -11.64
CA LEU A 31 -40.13 -25.36 -12.17
C LEU A 31 -39.02 -24.33 -11.92
N ARG A 32 -37.79 -24.65 -12.35
CA ARG A 32 -36.91 -23.62 -12.91
C ARG A 32 -36.86 -23.80 -14.42
N ARG A 33 -37.59 -22.97 -15.17
CA ARG A 33 -37.38 -22.80 -16.62
C ARG A 33 -35.93 -22.31 -16.82
N PRO A 34 -35.17 -22.85 -17.77
CA PRO A 34 -33.87 -22.27 -18.08
C PRO A 34 -34.10 -20.89 -18.68
N LEU A 35 -33.65 -19.84 -17.98
CA LEU A 35 -33.46 -18.53 -18.58
C LEU A 35 -32.32 -18.71 -19.59
N ALA A 36 -32.69 -18.90 -20.86
CA ALA A 36 -31.76 -18.78 -21.96
C ALA A 36 -31.19 -17.34 -21.94
N GLY A 37 -29.86 -17.22 -21.87
CA GLY A 37 -29.18 -15.92 -22.04
C GLY A 37 -28.55 -15.31 -20.79
N VAL A 38 -27.98 -16.10 -19.88
CA VAL A 38 -27.00 -15.53 -18.93
C VAL A 38 -25.72 -15.26 -19.70
N SER A 39 -25.56 -14.01 -20.13
CA SER A 39 -24.31 -13.44 -20.64
C SER A 39 -23.17 -13.84 -19.69
N SER A 40 -22.16 -14.52 -20.23
CA SER A 40 -20.97 -14.93 -19.51
C SER A 40 -20.27 -13.67 -18.98
N ARG A 41 -20.53 -13.32 -17.72
CA ARG A 41 -19.66 -12.40 -17.00
C ARG A 41 -18.29 -13.07 -16.98
N SER A 42 -17.32 -12.50 -17.69
CA SER A 42 -15.93 -12.90 -17.56
C SER A 42 -15.59 -12.95 -16.07
N PRO A 43 -14.97 -14.02 -15.56
CA PRO A 43 -14.57 -14.07 -14.16
C PRO A 43 -13.74 -12.84 -13.85
N VAL A 44 -14.09 -12.12 -12.77
CA VAL A 44 -13.23 -11.05 -12.28
C VAL A 44 -11.87 -11.69 -11.96
N PRO A 45 -10.75 -11.09 -12.40
CA PRO A 45 -9.43 -11.64 -12.10
C PRO A 45 -9.27 -11.83 -10.60
N GLN A 46 -8.67 -12.95 -10.20
CA GLN A 46 -8.38 -13.20 -8.78
C GLN A 46 -7.36 -12.17 -8.29
N GLN A 47 -7.82 -11.28 -7.41
CA GLN A 47 -6.97 -10.24 -6.86
C GLN A 47 -5.98 -10.84 -5.84
N ARG A 48 -4.68 -10.63 -6.09
CA ARG A 48 -3.60 -11.12 -5.23
C ARG A 48 -3.17 -10.02 -4.26
N TRP A 49 -3.95 -9.82 -3.21
CA TRP A 49 -3.59 -8.88 -2.14
C TRP A 49 -2.34 -9.36 -1.41
N GLN A 50 -1.36 -8.47 -1.26
CA GLN A 50 -0.18 -8.68 -0.44
C GLN A 50 -0.21 -7.67 0.70
N ILE A 51 -0.31 -8.16 1.93
CA ILE A 51 -0.35 -7.31 3.13
C ILE A 51 1.04 -7.37 3.75
N ALA A 52 1.67 -6.21 3.89
CA ALA A 52 2.96 -6.10 4.55
C ALA A 52 2.81 -6.36 6.07
N PRO A 53 3.77 -7.05 6.70
CA PRO A 53 3.74 -7.31 8.14
C PRO A 53 3.92 -6.01 8.92
N GLU A 54 3.22 -5.90 10.05
CA GLU A 54 3.38 -4.79 10.97
C GLU A 54 4.70 -4.88 11.75
N GLN A 55 5.27 -3.73 12.08
CA GLN A 55 6.53 -3.56 12.81
C GLN A 55 6.37 -2.44 13.84
N PRO A 56 5.50 -2.61 14.86
CA PRO A 56 5.02 -1.51 15.71
C PRO A 56 6.16 -0.81 16.46
N GLN A 57 7.13 -1.54 17.00
CA GLN A 57 8.26 -0.94 17.72
C GLN A 57 9.14 -0.07 16.80
N GLN A 58 9.35 -0.51 15.57
CA GLN A 58 10.13 0.25 14.60
C GLN A 58 9.36 1.45 14.08
N ALA A 59 8.06 1.28 13.83
CA ALA A 59 7.17 2.35 13.40
C ALA A 59 7.06 3.45 14.47
N GLU A 60 6.94 3.11 15.75
CA GLU A 60 6.96 4.07 16.86
C GLU A 60 8.27 4.86 16.91
N LYS A 61 9.41 4.17 16.79
CA LYS A 61 10.74 4.82 16.80
C LYS A 61 10.87 5.81 15.63
N LEU A 62 10.48 5.39 14.43
CA LEU A 62 10.56 6.23 13.24
C LEU A 62 9.57 7.40 13.30
N ALA A 63 8.37 7.18 13.84
CA ALA A 63 7.35 8.21 14.05
C ALA A 63 7.85 9.33 14.97
N GLN A 64 8.54 8.99 16.07
CA GLN A 64 9.14 9.98 16.97
C GLN A 64 10.16 10.87 16.26
N THR A 65 11.03 10.28 15.42
CA THR A 65 12.07 11.05 14.71
C THR A 65 11.53 11.90 13.57
N THR A 66 10.46 11.45 12.90
CA THR A 66 9.87 12.12 11.74
C THR A 66 8.67 13.00 12.08
N GLN A 67 8.25 13.00 13.36
CA GLN A 67 7.03 13.66 13.85
C GLN A 67 5.75 13.22 13.12
N LEU A 68 5.76 12.01 12.56
CA LEU A 68 4.62 11.38 11.91
C LEU A 68 3.80 10.54 12.90
N SER A 69 2.62 10.10 12.46
CA SER A 69 1.90 9.04 13.17
C SER A 69 2.58 7.67 12.97
N PRO A 70 2.48 6.73 13.93
CA PRO A 70 3.01 5.37 13.76
C PRO A 70 2.50 4.66 12.51
N LEU A 71 1.26 4.94 12.09
CA LEU A 71 0.69 4.38 10.86
C LEU A 71 1.44 4.86 9.61
N LEU A 72 1.76 6.15 9.53
CA LEU A 72 2.52 6.69 8.40
C LEU A 72 3.97 6.19 8.42
N ALA A 73 4.57 6.06 9.60
CA ALA A 73 5.89 5.45 9.75
C ALA A 73 5.90 3.98 9.28
N GLN A 74 4.85 3.21 9.58
CA GLN A 74 4.69 1.84 9.07
C GLN A 74 4.60 1.81 7.54
N VAL A 75 3.92 2.78 6.91
CA VAL A 75 3.87 2.89 5.45
C VAL A 75 5.26 3.15 4.85
N LEU A 76 6.07 4.01 5.48
CA LEU A 76 7.45 4.24 5.06
C LEU A 76 8.30 2.97 5.18
N ILE A 77 8.19 2.25 6.29
CA ILE A 77 8.87 0.96 6.49
C ILE A 77 8.46 -0.05 5.40
N ASN A 78 7.17 -0.12 5.08
CA ASN A 78 6.65 -1.00 4.03
C ASN A 78 7.15 -0.62 2.62
N ARG A 79 7.64 0.61 2.43
CA ARG A 79 8.30 1.08 1.20
C ARG A 79 9.82 0.89 1.20
N GLY A 80 10.38 0.25 2.24
CA GLY A 80 11.83 0.07 2.41
C GLY A 80 12.53 1.28 3.06
N ILE A 81 11.78 2.27 3.52
CA ILE A 81 12.30 3.49 4.15
C ILE A 81 12.23 3.30 5.67
N ALA A 82 13.27 2.65 6.20
CA ALA A 82 13.31 2.17 7.57
C ALA A 82 14.14 3.05 8.53
N THR A 83 14.94 3.98 8.00
CA THR A 83 15.85 4.84 8.77
C THR A 83 15.32 6.28 8.84
N ALA A 84 15.67 7.00 9.91
CA ALA A 84 15.29 8.39 10.07
C ALA A 84 15.84 9.28 8.95
N GLU A 85 17.09 9.06 8.54
CA GLU A 85 17.72 9.79 7.44
C GLU A 85 16.99 9.56 6.11
N ALA A 86 16.74 8.30 5.73
CA ALA A 86 16.03 7.99 4.50
C ALA A 86 14.59 8.54 4.52
N ALA A 87 13.93 8.49 5.67
CA ALA A 87 12.61 9.08 5.83
C ALA A 87 12.64 10.60 5.70
N GLN A 88 13.64 11.27 6.28
CA GLN A 88 13.79 12.73 6.18
C GLN A 88 14.00 13.16 4.72
N THR A 89 14.90 12.51 4.00
CA THR A 89 15.15 12.78 2.58
C THR A 89 13.91 12.51 1.73
N PHE A 90 13.19 11.41 1.99
CA PHE A 90 11.97 11.08 1.26
C PHE A 90 10.85 12.10 1.47
N LEU A 91 10.69 12.58 2.71
CA LEU A 91 9.66 13.55 3.07
C LEU A 91 10.01 14.97 2.61
N ASN A 92 11.29 15.27 2.41
CA ASN A 92 11.81 16.59 2.06
C ASN A 92 12.82 16.43 0.90
N PRO A 93 12.36 16.10 -0.31
CA PRO A 93 13.22 15.73 -1.43
C PRO A 93 14.21 16.83 -1.83
N GLU A 94 13.87 18.10 -1.61
CA GLU A 94 14.76 19.25 -1.82
C GLU A 94 16.02 19.26 -0.94
N THR A 95 16.04 18.48 0.16
CA THR A 95 17.21 18.31 1.02
C THR A 95 18.24 17.33 0.44
N GLN A 96 17.85 16.58 -0.58
CA GLN A 96 18.73 15.63 -1.24
C GLN A 96 19.78 16.39 -2.07
N LEU A 97 21.05 16.14 -1.77
CA LEU A 97 22.14 16.62 -2.61
C LEU A 97 22.15 15.80 -3.90
N LEU A 98 21.63 16.40 -4.97
CA LEU A 98 21.69 15.82 -6.31
C LEU A 98 23.03 16.20 -6.96
N PRO A 99 23.64 15.29 -7.75
CA PRO A 99 24.79 15.64 -8.57
C PRO A 99 24.42 16.67 -9.63
N SER A 100 25.43 17.30 -10.22
CA SER A 100 25.19 18.26 -11.29
C SER A 100 24.53 17.58 -12.49
N PRO A 101 23.43 18.13 -13.05
CA PRO A 101 22.82 17.57 -14.25
C PRO A 101 23.79 17.45 -15.44
N ILE A 102 24.77 18.36 -15.54
CA ILE A 102 25.78 18.31 -16.61
C ILE A 102 26.70 17.09 -16.46
N GLU A 103 26.93 16.64 -15.22
CA GLU A 103 27.73 15.44 -14.95
C GLU A 103 26.94 14.16 -15.21
N GLU A 104 25.64 14.15 -14.92
CA GLU A 104 24.77 12.98 -15.14
C GLU A 104 24.34 12.78 -16.60
N PHE A 105 24.22 13.87 -17.37
CA PHE A 105 23.70 13.85 -18.73
C PHE A 105 24.76 14.38 -19.71
N PRO A 106 25.60 13.51 -20.30
CA PRO A 106 26.73 13.91 -21.14
C PRO A 106 26.34 14.83 -22.31
N ASP A 107 25.17 14.61 -22.89
CA ASP A 107 24.67 15.37 -24.04
C ASP A 107 23.86 16.62 -23.63
N LEU A 108 23.69 16.90 -22.33
CA LEU A 108 22.91 18.04 -21.86
C LEU A 108 23.51 19.38 -22.31
N THR A 109 24.84 19.48 -22.33
CA THR A 109 25.54 20.68 -22.82
C THR A 109 25.22 20.93 -24.30
N ILE A 110 25.27 19.89 -25.12
CA ILE A 110 24.96 19.97 -26.56
C ILE A 110 23.48 20.34 -26.76
N ALA A 111 22.57 19.72 -26.00
CA ALA A 111 21.15 20.03 -26.05
C ALA A 111 20.87 21.48 -25.67
N LEU A 112 21.56 22.01 -24.66
CA LEU A 112 21.44 23.40 -24.23
C LEU A 112 21.91 24.36 -25.33
N GLU A 113 23.06 24.10 -25.96
CA GLU A 113 23.56 24.92 -27.07
C GLU A 113 22.57 24.96 -28.24
N LEU A 114 22.01 23.81 -28.62
CA LEU A 114 21.00 23.72 -29.67
C LEU A 114 19.73 24.52 -29.32
N LEU A 115 19.25 24.40 -28.08
CA LEU A 115 18.08 25.14 -27.60
C LEU A 115 18.33 26.64 -27.57
N MET A 116 19.49 27.07 -27.04
CA MET A 116 19.87 28.48 -26.99
C MET A 116 19.96 29.09 -28.39
N TRP A 117 20.57 28.39 -29.35
CA TRP A 117 20.63 28.82 -30.74
C TRP A 117 19.25 28.91 -31.39
N ALA A 118 18.41 27.89 -31.21
CA ALA A 118 17.06 27.86 -31.78
C ALA A 118 16.21 29.02 -31.24
N ILE A 119 16.32 29.33 -29.94
CA ILE A 119 15.64 30.48 -29.32
C ILE A 119 16.17 31.80 -29.90
N ALA A 120 17.50 31.97 -29.95
CA ALA A 120 18.12 33.19 -30.45
C ALA A 120 17.78 33.49 -31.92
N THR A 121 17.57 32.44 -32.71
CA THR A 121 17.21 32.52 -34.14
C THR A 121 15.71 32.38 -34.40
N GLN A 122 14.88 32.37 -33.35
CA GLN A 122 13.42 32.24 -33.43
C GLN A 122 12.94 31.02 -34.25
N GLN A 123 13.66 29.90 -34.17
CA GLN A 123 13.23 28.66 -34.78
C GLN A 123 11.97 28.14 -34.08
N ARG A 124 11.12 27.46 -34.86
CA ARG A 124 9.97 26.77 -34.30
C ARG A 124 10.44 25.51 -33.58
N ILE A 125 10.12 25.40 -32.30
CA ILE A 125 10.43 24.23 -31.47
C ILE A 125 9.11 23.51 -31.20
N ALA A 126 9.05 22.22 -31.51
CA ALA A 126 7.95 21.35 -31.13
C ALA A 126 8.37 20.49 -29.94
N ILE A 127 7.48 20.37 -28.95
CA ILE A 127 7.67 19.47 -27.81
C ILE A 127 6.66 18.34 -27.98
N CYS A 128 7.17 17.12 -28.15
CA CYS A 128 6.36 15.92 -28.29
C CYS A 128 6.60 15.03 -27.07
N GLY A 129 5.59 14.91 -26.20
CA GLY A 129 5.55 13.87 -25.17
C GLY A 129 4.98 12.56 -25.73
N ASP A 130 5.03 11.50 -24.93
CA ASP A 130 4.31 10.25 -25.15
C ASP A 130 2.90 10.24 -24.55
#